data_AF-A0A7X2SYQ1-F1
#
_entry.id   AF-A0A7X2SYQ1-F1
#
_cell.length_a   1.000
_cell.length_b   1.000
_cell.length_c   1.000
_cell.angle_alpha   90.00
_cell.angle_beta   90.00
_cell.angle_gamma   90.00
#
_symmetry.space_group_name_H-M   'P 1'
#
loop_
_entity.id
_entity.type
_entity.pdbx_description
1 polymer ?
#
loop_
_entity_poly.entity_id
_entity_poly.type
_entity_poly.pdbx_seq_one_letter_code
_entity_poly.pdbx_strand_id
1 'polypeptide(L)' 'MTDYLLLFVGTVLVNNFVLVKFLGLCPFMGVSKKLETAIGMGLATTFVITLASICAWLVNHLILLPLDLVYLRT' A
#
# COMPACT_ATOMS: atom_id res chain seq x y z
N MET A 1 7.01 14.36 -24.02
CA MET A 1 5.55 14.31 -23.72
C MET A 1 5.11 12.87 -23.46
N THR A 2 5.53 11.92 -24.30
CA THR A 2 5.32 10.46 -24.11
C THR A 2 6.06 9.88 -22.90
N ASP A 3 7.22 10.41 -22.52
CA ASP A 3 8.00 9.92 -21.36
C ASP A 3 7.30 10.10 -20.01
N TYR A 4 6.57 11.20 -19.80
CA TYR A 4 5.79 11.40 -18.58
C TYR A 4 4.63 10.42 -18.49
N LEU A 5 4.01 10.10 -19.63
CA LEU A 5 2.95 9.11 -19.73
C LEU A 5 3.48 7.70 -19.44
N LEU A 6 4.66 7.36 -19.95
CA LEU A 6 5.34 6.10 -19.65
C LEU A 6 5.79 5.99 -18.19
N LEU A 7 6.27 7.07 -17.57
CA LEU A 7 6.58 7.10 -16.14
C LEU A 7 5.33 6.98 -15.28
N PHE A 8 4.25 7.65 -15.66
CA PHE A 8 2.96 7.60 -14.95
C PHE A 8 2.35 6.20 -15.03
N VAL A 9 2.33 5.58 -16.21
CA VAL A 9 1.87 4.20 -16.38
C VAL A 9 2.82 3.23 -15.68
N GLY A 10 4.14 3.42 -15.75
CA GLY A 10 5.12 2.57 -15.08
C GLY A 10 4.99 2.59 -13.55
N THR A 11 4.76 3.74 -12.94
CA THR A 11 4.56 3.85 -11.48
C THR A 11 3.20 3.32 -11.03
N VAL A 12 2.14 3.56 -11.81
CA VAL A 12 0.76 3.15 -11.46
C VAL A 12 0.48 1.67 -11.76
N LEU A 13 1.16 1.04 -12.71
CA LEU A 13 0.96 -0.38 -13.06
C LEU A 13 2.12 -1.29 -12.64
N VAL A 14 3.38 -0.90 -12.89
CA VAL A 14 4.54 -1.80 -12.71
C VAL A 14 5.09 -1.73 -11.28
N ASN A 15 5.03 -0.55 -10.65
CA ASN A 15 5.49 -0.37 -9.26
C ASN A 15 4.35 -0.33 -8.23
N ASN A 16 3.10 -0.53 -8.68
CA ASN A 16 1.96 -0.39 -7.79
C ASN A 16 1.87 -1.58 -6.84
N PHE A 17 2.15 -1.27 -5.57
CA PHE A 17 2.22 -2.21 -4.47
C PHE A 17 0.94 -3.06 -4.32
N VAL A 18 -0.22 -2.53 -4.73
CA VAL A 18 -1.51 -3.23 -4.66
C VAL A 18 -1.61 -4.38 -5.67
N LEU A 19 -1.05 -4.22 -6.88
CA LEU A 19 -1.08 -5.25 -7.92
C LEU A 19 0.04 -6.29 -7.77
N VAL A 20 1.22 -5.87 -7.32
CA VAL A 20 2.43 -6.72 -7.35
C VAL A 20 2.54 -7.64 -6.13
N LYS A 21 2.01 -7.26 -4.97
CA LYS A 21 2.19 -8.03 -3.72
C LYS A 21 1.02 -8.96 -3.36
N PHE A 22 -0.06 -9.00 -4.16
CA PHE A 22 -1.30 -9.75 -3.84
C PHE A 22 -1.81 -9.51 -2.41
N LEU A 23 -1.54 -8.34 -1.82
CA LEU A 23 -2.02 -7.98 -0.48
C LEU A 23 -3.52 -7.69 -0.58
N GLY A 24 -4.34 -8.60 -0.03
CA GLY A 24 -5.80 -8.43 -0.04
C GLY A 24 -6.60 -9.58 -0.66
N LEU A 25 -6.01 -10.76 -0.88
CA LEU A 25 -6.75 -11.96 -1.31
C LEU A 25 -7.86 -12.37 -0.33
N CYS A 26 -7.64 -12.18 0.98
CA CYS A 26 -8.63 -12.43 2.04
C CYS A 26 -9.88 -11.52 1.92
N PRO A 27 -9.75 -10.18 1.76
CA PRO A 27 -10.81 -9.30 1.29
C PRO A 27 -11.52 -9.79 0.04
N PHE A 28 -10.73 -10.10 -0.99
CA PHE A 28 -11.25 -10.37 -2.32
C PHE A 28 -12.23 -11.56 -2.33
N MET A 29 -11.87 -12.65 -1.65
CA MET A 29 -12.74 -13.84 -1.52
C MET A 29 -14.03 -13.55 -0.73
N GLY A 30 -13.98 -12.69 0.30
CA GLY A 30 -15.15 -12.36 1.12
C GLY A 30 -16.13 -11.40 0.45
N VAL A 31 -15.67 -10.53 -0.45
CA VAL A 31 -16.45 -9.38 -0.93
C VAL A 31 -16.78 -9.43 -2.43
N SER A 32 -16.33 -10.48 -3.14
CA SER A 32 -16.56 -10.67 -4.59
C SER A 32 -18.03 -10.67 -5.02
N LYS A 33 -18.97 -10.95 -4.11
CA LYS A 33 -20.39 -11.16 -4.46
C LYS A 33 -21.23 -9.88 -4.49
N LYS A 34 -20.77 -8.77 -3.90
CA LYS A 34 -21.52 -7.52 -3.78
C LYS A 34 -20.61 -6.30 -3.96
N LEU A 35 -20.92 -5.47 -4.98
CA LEU A 35 -20.15 -4.26 -5.29
C LEU A 35 -20.19 -3.20 -4.19
N GLU A 36 -21.34 -3.00 -3.54
CA GLU A 36 -21.46 -2.06 -2.40
C GLU A 36 -20.49 -2.39 -1.27
N THR A 37 -20.38 -3.67 -0.91
CA THR A 37 -19.47 -4.10 0.15
C THR A 37 -18.01 -3.99 -0.28
N ALA A 38 -17.70 -4.20 -1.58
CA ALA A 38 -16.35 -4.09 -2.11
C ALA A 38 -15.84 -2.65 -2.07
N ILE A 39 -16.70 -1.68 -2.39
CA ILE A 39 -16.38 -0.25 -2.31
C ILE A 39 -16.12 0.16 -0.86
N GLY A 40 -16.98 -0.26 0.08
CA GLY A 40 -16.77 0.02 1.51
C GLY A 40 -15.47 -0.58 2.05
N MET A 41 -15.13 -1.80 1.63
CA MET A 41 -13.88 -2.44 2.04
C MET A 41 -12.65 -1.77 1.45
N GLY A 42 -12.70 -1.32 0.18
CA GLY A 42 -11.61 -0.58 -0.47
C GLY A 42 -11.32 0.77 0.18
N LEU A 43 -12.36 1.50 0.59
CA LEU A 43 -12.19 2.75 1.34
C LEU A 43 -11.58 2.51 2.73
N ALA A 44 -12.02 1.46 3.42
CA ALA A 44 -11.46 1.12 4.73
C ALA A 44 -9.97 0.74 4.64
N THR A 45 -9.58 -0.09 3.66
CA THR A 45 -8.19 -0.55 3.54
C THR A 45 -7.25 0.56 3.06
N THR A 46 -7.68 1.42 2.14
CA THR A 46 -6.88 2.59 1.71
C THR A 46 -6.60 3.55 2.86
N PHE A 47 -7.60 3.81 3.72
CA PHE A 47 -7.41 4.62 4.92
C PHE A 47 -6.44 3.96 5.92
N VAL A 48 -6.58 2.67 6.19
CA VAL A 48 -5.70 1.97 7.14
C VAL A 48 -4.26 1.90 6.62
N ILE A 49 -4.07 1.59 5.32
CA ILE A 49 -2.73 1.50 4.71
C ILE A 49 -2.03 2.86 4.68
N THR A 50 -2.75 3.94 4.39
CA THR A 50 -2.17 5.30 4.40
C THR A 50 -1.73 5.71 5.81
N LEU A 51 -2.59 5.51 6.82
CA LEU A 51 -2.24 5.78 8.22
C LEU A 51 -1.06 4.91 8.69
N ALA A 52 -1.08 3.62 8.42
CA ALA A 52 -0.03 2.68 8.79
C ALA A 52 1.31 3.05 8.13
N SER A 53 1.30 3.48 6.87
CA SER A 53 2.51 3.91 6.15
C SER A 53 3.12 5.17 6.77
N ILE A 54 2.29 6.14 7.18
CA ILE A 54 2.75 7.35 7.87
C ILE A 54 3.37 6.99 9.22
N CYS A 55 2.70 6.14 10.01
CA CYS A 55 3.23 5.68 11.29
C CYS A 55 4.54 4.90 11.13
N ALA A 56 4.61 3.99 10.16
CA ALA A 56 5.81 3.21 9.87
C ALA A 56 6.98 4.11 9.43
N TRP A 57 6.71 5.16 8.64
CA TRP A 57 7.72 6.14 8.25
C TRP A 57 8.23 6.92 9.46
N LEU A 58 7.33 7.37 10.34
CA LEU A 58 7.68 8.09 11.56
C LEU A 58 8.55 7.23 12.48
N VAL A 59 8.17 5.96 12.69
CA VAL A 59 8.95 5.01 13.51
C VAL A 59 10.32 4.73 12.88
N ASN A 60 10.38 4.53 11.57
CA ASN A 60 11.63 4.26 10.88
C ASN A 60 12.60 5.46 10.95
N HIS A 61 12.10 6.68 10.79
CA HIS A 61 12.92 7.89 10.77
C HIS A 61 13.32 8.36 12.18
N LEU A 62 12.41 8.27 13.16
CA LEU A 62 12.61 8.83 14.49
C LEU A 62 13.21 7.84 15.49
N ILE A 63 13.03 6.52 15.28
CA ILE A 63 13.47 5.48 16.24
C ILE A 63 14.55 4.58 15.62
N LEU A 64 14.36 4.12 14.39
CA LEU A 64 15.24 3.10 13.80
C LEU A 64 16.59 3.67 13.31
N LEU A 65 16.57 4.90 12.80
CA LEU A 65 17.74 5.64 12.31
C LEU A 65 18.72 6.10 13.42
N PRO A 66 18.27 6.68 14.55
CA PRO A 66 19.19 7.07 15.62
C PRO A 66 19.69 5.91 16.47
N LEU A 67 19.01 4.75 16.43
CA LEU A 67 19.32 3.59 17.26
C LEU A 67 19.99 2.44 16.47
N ASP A 68 20.31 2.67 15.18
CA ASP A 68 20.97 1.76 14.23
C ASP A 68 20.36 0.33 14.13
N LEU A 69 19.10 0.18 14.54
CA LEU A 69 18.38 -1.10 14.62
C LEU A 69 17.66 -1.46 13.31
N VAL A 70 18.30 -1.18 12.17
CA VAL A 70 17.78 -1.44 10.82
C VAL A 70 17.38 -2.91 10.60
N TYR A 71 17.94 -3.84 11.38
CA TYR A 71 17.61 -5.27 11.34
C TYR A 71 16.18 -5.64 11.77
N LEU A 72 15.45 -4.77 12.49
CA LEU A 72 14.06 -5.02 12.90
C LEU A 72 13.02 -4.64 11.83
N ARG A 73 13.45 -4.14 10.67
CA ARG A 73 12.56 -3.76 9.58
C ARG A 73 12.11 -5.00 8.79
N THR A 74 10.99 -5.59 9.18
CA THR A 74 10.26 -6.65 8.43
C THR A 74 9.22 -6.04 7.50
#